data_AF-A0A7T1HP12-F1
#
_entry.id   AF-A0A7T1HP12-F1
#
_cell.length_a   1.000
_cell.length_b   1.000
_cell.length_c   1.000
_cell.angle_alpha   90.00
_cell.angle_beta   90.00
_cell.angle_gamma   90.00
#
_symmetry.space_group_name_H-M   'P 1'
#
loop_
_entity.id
_entity.type
_entity.pdbx_description
1 polymer ?
#
loop_
_entity_poly.entity_id
_entity_poly.type
_entity_poly.pdbx_seq_one_letter_code
_entity_poly.pdbx_strand_id
1 'polypeptide(L)'
;MSLAQVLEQAEQILGIDPSRLHEGDSLHLPLSDESFEWVVETGVLHHIRDRKRAVAEMARVARHGMLISDTHTVVGSTARCAS
;
A
#
# COMPACT_ATOMS: atom_id res chain seq x y z
N MET A 1 -12.58 -5.12 14.34
CA MET A 1 -12.88 -3.80 13.76
C MET A 1 -13.64 -4.06 12.46
N SER A 2 -14.81 -3.47 12.26
CA SER A 2 -15.54 -3.61 10.99
C SER A 2 -14.96 -2.68 9.93
N LEU A 3 -15.16 -2.99 8.65
CA LEU A 3 -14.75 -2.13 7.55
C LEU A 3 -15.33 -0.71 7.68
N ALA A 4 -16.61 -0.61 8.06
CA ALA A 4 -17.27 0.67 8.29
C ALA A 4 -16.55 1.52 9.34
N GLN A 5 -16.07 0.91 10.42
CA GLN A 5 -15.31 1.60 11.46
C GLN A 5 -13.94 2.09 10.96
N VAL A 6 -13.26 1.31 10.11
CA VAL A 6 -11.97 1.72 9.53
C VAL A 6 -12.16 2.93 8.60
N LEU A 7 -13.20 2.90 7.77
CA LEU A 7 -13.50 3.99 6.83
C LEU A 7 -13.90 5.28 7.57
N GLU A 8 -14.77 5.17 8.57
CA GLU A 8 -15.16 6.29 9.44
C GLU A 8 -13.94 6.91 10.13
N GLN A 9 -13.02 6.07 10.62
CA GLN A 9 -11.81 6.54 11.29
C GLN A 9 -10.86 7.26 10.33
N ALA A 10 -10.71 6.77 9.10
CA ALA A 10 -9.89 7.41 8.06
C ALA A 10 -10.44 8.78 7.64
N GLU A 11 -11.76 8.93 7.54
CA GLU A 11 -12.41 10.20 7.23
C GLU A 11 -12.31 11.19 8.41
N GLN A 12 -12.76 10.79 9.59
CA GLN A 12 -12.93 11.69 10.74
C GLN A 12 -11.61 12.09 11.40
N ILE A 13 -10.62 11.18 11.46
CA ILE A 13 -9.36 11.43 12.18
C ILE A 13 -8.27 11.91 11.24
N LEU A 14 -8.20 11.35 10.03
CA LEU A 14 -7.11 11.62 9.09
C LEU A 14 -7.53 12.58 7.97
N GLY A 15 -8.82 12.92 7.84
CA GLY A 15 -9.33 13.81 6.81
C GLY A 15 -9.21 13.24 5.39
N ILE A 16 -9.19 11.91 5.26
CA ILE A 16 -9.09 11.25 3.95
C ILE A 16 -10.46 11.24 3.30
N ASP A 17 -10.53 11.74 2.06
CA ASP A 17 -11.72 11.68 1.22
C ASP A 17 -12.18 10.21 1.06
N PRO A 18 -13.43 9.87 1.48
CA PRO A 18 -13.95 8.51 1.38
C PRO A 18 -13.93 7.93 -0.05
N SER A 19 -14.01 8.78 -1.09
CA SER A 19 -13.93 8.33 -2.49
C SER A 19 -12.56 7.79 -2.87
N ARG A 20 -11.53 8.08 -2.07
CA ARG A 20 -10.15 7.59 -2.22
C ARG A 20 -9.84 6.39 -1.34
N LEU A 21 -10.80 5.95 -0.53
CA LEU A 21 -10.70 4.74 0.28
C LEU A 21 -11.31 3.58 -0.50
N HIS A 22 -10.53 2.52 -0.66
CA HIS A 22 -10.95 1.33 -1.39
C HIS A 22 -10.75 0.11 -0.50
N GLU A 23 -11.79 -0.72 -0.38
CA GLU A 23 -11.64 -2.08 0.13
C GLU A 23 -10.87 -2.91 -0.91
N GLY A 24 -9.88 -3.68 -0.48
CA GLY A 24 -9.09 -4.50 -1.39
C GLY A 24 -8.20 -5.52 -0.68
N ASP A 25 -7.71 -6.48 -1.46
CA ASP A 25 -6.75 -7.48 -1.03
C ASP A 25 -5.34 -7.07 -1.47
N SER A 26 -4.44 -6.86 -0.50
CA SER A 26 -3.03 -6.55 -0.75
C SER A 26 -2.28 -7.60 -1.59
N LEU A 27 -2.77 -8.85 -1.64
CA LEU A 27 -2.19 -9.93 -2.45
C LEU A 27 -2.67 -9.91 -3.91
N HIS A 28 -3.67 -9.09 -4.22
CA HIS A 28 -4.22 -8.92 -5.55
C HIS A 28 -4.91 -7.55 -5.68
N LEU A 29 -4.12 -6.54 -6.06
CA LEU A 29 -4.62 -5.18 -6.24
C LEU A 29 -5.32 -5.05 -7.61
N PRO A 30 -6.60 -4.67 -7.65
CA PRO A 30 -7.34 -4.44 -8.90
C PRO A 30 -6.95 -3.09 -9.55
N LEU A 31 -5.65 -2.83 -9.64
CA LEU A 31 -5.04 -1.58 -10.09
C LEU A 31 -4.09 -1.90 -11.24
N SER A 32 -3.96 -0.98 -12.19
CA SER A 32 -3.06 -1.15 -13.34
C SER A 32 -1.59 -1.01 -12.95
N ASP A 33 -0.70 -1.59 -13.74
CA ASP A 33 0.74 -1.44 -13.57
C ASP A 33 1.16 0.04 -13.65
N GLU A 34 2.13 0.45 -12.83
CA GLU A 34 2.66 1.83 -12.76
C GLU A 34 1.59 2.94 -12.63
N SER A 35 0.43 2.62 -12.04
CA SER A 35 -0.68 3.57 -11.88
C SER A 35 -0.47 4.62 -10.79
N PHE A 36 0.52 4.43 -9.92
CA PHE A 36 0.87 5.36 -8.84
C PHE A 36 2.33 5.77 -8.93
N GLU A 37 2.64 7.03 -8.66
CA GLU A 37 4.04 7.49 -8.64
C GLU A 37 4.82 6.82 -7.52
N TRP A 38 4.23 6.78 -6.33
CA TRP A 38 4.80 6.19 -5.13
C TRP A 38 3.72 5.40 -4.40
N VAL A 39 4.12 4.25 -3.85
CA VAL A 39 3.24 3.42 -3.01
C VAL A 39 3.81 3.39 -1.60
N VAL A 40 2.96 3.57 -0.59
CA VAL A 40 3.40 3.59 0.82
C VAL A 40 2.64 2.54 1.59
N GLU A 41 3.36 1.78 2.41
CA GLU A 41 2.80 0.92 3.43
C GLU A 41 3.36 1.31 4.80
N THR A 42 2.49 1.28 5.82
CA THR A 42 2.85 1.65 7.19
C THR A 42 2.24 0.66 8.19
N GLY A 43 3.07 -0.21 8.75
CA GLY A 43 2.72 -1.06 9.91
C GLY A 43 1.61 -2.09 9.65
N VAL A 44 1.48 -2.59 8.42
CA VAL A 44 0.47 -3.59 8.01
C VAL A 44 1.11 -4.90 7.55
N LEU A 45 2.30 -4.87 6.94
CA LEU A 45 2.92 -6.04 6.31
C LEU A 45 3.07 -7.21 7.29
N HIS A 46 3.43 -6.98 8.55
CA HIS A 46 3.56 -8.04 9.57
C HIS A 46 2.27 -8.82 9.86
N HIS A 47 1.09 -8.30 9.50
CA HIS A 47 -0.18 -9.01 9.57
C HIS A 47 -0.46 -9.91 8.35
N ILE A 48 0.28 -9.71 7.25
CA ILE A 48 0.09 -10.43 6.00
C ILE A 48 0.94 -11.70 6.02
N ARG A 49 0.32 -12.84 5.70
CA ARG A 49 1.01 -14.14 5.66
C ARG A 49 2.03 -14.22 4.52
N ASP A 50 1.65 -13.77 3.33
CA ASP A 50 2.53 -13.70 2.15
C ASP A 50 2.95 -12.26 1.86
N ARG A 51 3.80 -11.71 2.74
CA ARG A 51 4.31 -10.34 2.63
C ARG A 51 5.03 -10.08 1.31
N LYS A 52 5.74 -11.08 0.79
CA LYS A 52 6.49 -10.95 -0.46
C LYS A 52 5.56 -10.69 -1.64
N ARG A 53 4.43 -11.40 -1.69
CA ARG A 53 3.41 -11.16 -2.72
C ARG A 53 2.76 -9.78 -2.57
N ALA A 54 2.47 -9.32 -1.36
CA ALA A 54 1.96 -7.96 -1.14
C ALA A 54 2.97 -6.89 -1.61
N VAL A 55 4.25 -7.05 -1.29
CA VAL A 55 5.31 -6.14 -1.77
C VAL A 55 5.46 -6.20 -3.30
N ALA A 56 5.28 -7.38 -3.91
CA ALA A 56 5.30 -7.52 -5.37
C ALA A 56 4.12 -6.77 -6.03
N GLU A 57 2.92 -6.81 -5.45
CA GLU A 57 1.78 -6.02 -5.93
C GLU A 57 2.01 -4.52 -5.75
N MET A 58 2.60 -4.09 -4.62
CA MET A 58 3.03 -2.70 -4.43
C MET A 58 4.06 -2.28 -5.49
N ALA A 59 5.01 -3.14 -5.83
CA ALA A 59 6.02 -2.87 -6.87
C ALA A 59 5.38 -2.70 -8.24
N ARG A 60 4.44 -3.59 -8.57
CA ARG A 60 3.77 -3.62 -9.87
C ARG A 60 3.01 -2.32 -10.14
N VAL A 61 2.31 -1.79 -9.13
CA VAL A 61 1.48 -0.58 -9.30
C VAL A 61 2.28 0.72 -9.11
N ALA A 62 3.52 0.65 -8.62
CA ALA A 62 4.40 1.80 -8.42
C ALA A 62 5.25 2.11 -9.67
N ARG A 63 5.23 3.37 -10.12
CA ARG A 63 6.06 3.87 -11.22
C ARG A 63 7.49 4.19 -10.78
N HIS A 64 7.66 4.90 -9.66
CA HIS A 64 8.98 5.38 -9.23
C HIS A 64 9.53 4.59 -8.05
N GLY A 65 8.66 4.06 -7.19
CA GLY A 65 9.08 3.19 -6.10
C GLY A 65 8.07 3.11 -4.96
N MET A 66 8.52 2.53 -3.85
CA MET A 66 7.68 2.35 -2.67
C MET A 66 8.44 2.67 -1.37
N LEU A 67 7.67 3.07 -0.36
CA LEU A 67 8.15 3.28 1.00
C LEU A 67 7.46 2.28 1.92
N ILE A 68 8.25 1.47 2.60
CA ILE A 68 7.77 0.46 3.55
C ILE A 68 8.26 0.88 4.93
N SER A 69 7.30 1.17 5.81
CA SER A 69 7.54 1.48 7.21
C SER A 69 6.85 0.43 8.07
N ASP A 70 7.48 -0.73 8.20
CA ASP A 70 7.01 -1.79 9.10
C ASP A 70 7.97 -1.96 10.29
N THR A 71 7.43 -2.40 11.43
CA THR A 71 8.01 -2.32 12.78
C THR A 71 9.41 -2.92 12.96
N HIS A 72 10.01 -3.57 11.97
CA HIS A 72 11.37 -4.11 12.08
C HIS A 72 12.28 -3.94 10.84
N THR A 73 11.89 -3.23 9.77
CA THR A 73 12.80 -2.98 8.64
C THR A 73 12.35 -1.78 7.79
N VAL A 74 13.22 -0.76 7.67
CA VAL A 74 13.10 0.26 6.62
C VAL A 74 13.80 -0.27 5.38
N VAL A 75 13.06 -0.71 4.37
CA VAL A 75 13.61 -1.05 3.05
C VAL A 75 13.29 0.09 2.09
N GLY A 76 14.27 0.96 1.83
CA GLY A 76 14.20 1.90 0.72
C GLY A 76 14.71 1.22 -0.56
N SER A 77 13.83 0.95 -1.51
CA SER A 77 14.22 0.46 -2.84
C SER A 77 13.81 1.47 -3.90
N THR A 78 14.81 2.07 -4.55
CA THR A 78 14.60 2.79 -5.82
C THR A 78 14.74 1.78 -6.94
N ALA A 79 13.63 1.40 -7.56
CA ALA A 79 13.69 0.66 -8.81
C ALA A 79 14.13 1.64 -9.90
N ARG A 80 15.41 1.63 -10.28
CA ARG A 80 15.86 2.36 -11.47
C ARG A 80 15.26 1.65 -12.69
N CYS A 81 14.42 2.35 -13.44
CA CYS A 81 14.11 1.98 -14.82
C CYS A 81 15.43 2.01 -15.62
N ALA A 82 15.82 0.87 -16.19
CA ALA A 82 16.85 0.84 -17.21
C ALA A 82 16.31 1.63 -18.42
N SER A 83 17.07 2.65 -18.82
CA SER A 83 16.88 3.42 -20.06
C SER A 83 17.10 2.56 -21.30
#